data_AF-G4YPS8-F1
#
_entry.id   AF-G4YPS8-F1
#
_cell.length_a   1.000
_cell.length_b   1.000
_cell.length_c   1.000
_cell.angle_alpha   90.00
_cell.angle_beta   90.00
_cell.angle_gamma   90.00
#
_symmetry.space_group_name_H-M   'P 1'
#
loop_
_entity.id
_entity.type
_entity.pdbx_description
1 polymer ?
#
loop_
_entity_poly.entity_id
_entity_poly.type
_entity_poly.pdbx_seq_one_letter_code
_entity_poly.pdbx_strand_id
1 'polypeptide(L)'
;MLAARGSASLVPAHPAHTRGVHYQDRFVPARRPFSVAHLRTQFNPTGVIFPAVPHFGSCDCEDPCRVGRCHNSLIQLYCNVNCCPYSSNCGNGLVESTKVALARNVVTRQLAVVAQEFIAAGVILGEYLGEIEHVNASHAASPRHEGYLLVMTQRPETPSHPVRVVVNAQQIGGLMRFVNHSCAPVARFLEVVNGRRTTVVVATTHAFYEGDEITVDYEPDLWFVCRCGHANCCHRDIQDKQDP
;
A
#
# COMPACT_ATOMS: atom_id res chain seq x y z
N MET A 1 43.37 13.88 -29.71
CA MET A 1 43.21 14.65 -28.46
C MET A 1 42.08 15.66 -28.65
N LEU A 2 40.86 15.32 -28.23
CA LEU A 2 39.81 16.31 -27.96
C LEU A 2 39.03 15.80 -26.75
N ALA A 3 39.22 16.48 -25.62
CA ALA A 3 38.56 16.19 -24.35
C ALA A 3 37.17 16.84 -24.36
N ALA A 4 36.11 16.03 -24.36
CA ALA A 4 34.76 16.50 -24.11
C ALA A 4 34.58 16.65 -22.59
N ARG A 5 34.47 17.90 -22.14
CA ARG A 5 34.09 18.25 -20.77
C ARG A 5 32.63 17.88 -20.55
N GLY A 6 32.39 16.81 -19.78
CA GLY A 6 31.06 16.50 -19.26
C GLY A 6 30.67 17.53 -18.22
N SER A 7 29.67 18.35 -18.54
CA SER A 7 28.98 19.24 -17.62
C SER A 7 28.22 18.40 -16.58
N ALA A 8 28.71 18.39 -15.34
CA ALA A 8 27.99 17.84 -14.21
C ALA A 8 26.73 18.69 -13.96
N SER A 9 25.57 18.16 -14.32
CA SER A 9 24.29 18.73 -13.87
C SER A 9 24.18 18.54 -12.37
N LEU A 10 24.31 19.64 -11.64
CA LEU A 10 23.99 19.75 -10.21
C LEU A 10 22.51 19.39 -10.02
N VAL A 11 22.26 18.22 -9.43
CA VAL A 11 20.94 17.84 -8.92
C VAL A 11 20.56 18.86 -7.83
N PRO A 12 19.38 19.50 -7.88
CA PRO A 12 18.98 20.40 -6.81
C PRO A 12 18.82 19.60 -5.52
N ALA A 13 19.50 20.03 -4.46
CA ALA A 13 19.28 19.50 -3.11
C ALA A 13 17.80 19.68 -2.74
N HIS A 14 17.10 18.58 -2.50
CA HIS A 14 15.75 18.62 -1.94
C HIS A 14 15.78 19.33 -0.58
N PRO A 15 14.75 20.13 -0.25
CA PRO A 15 14.70 20.81 1.04
C PRO A 15 14.72 19.75 2.15
N ALA A 16 15.66 19.93 3.08
CA ALA A 16 15.76 19.11 4.27
C ALA A 16 14.40 19.07 4.96
N HIS A 17 13.80 17.88 5.06
CA HIS A 17 12.75 17.64 6.03
C HIS A 17 13.30 18.07 7.38
N THR A 18 12.78 19.17 7.91
CA THR A 18 13.01 19.59 9.29
C THR A 18 12.66 18.40 10.17
N ARG A 19 13.69 17.81 10.80
CA ARG A 19 13.60 16.74 11.80
C ARG A 19 12.63 17.18 12.89
N GLY A 20 11.36 16.82 12.73
CA GLY A 20 10.38 16.85 13.79
C GLY A 20 10.64 15.64 14.70
N VAL A 21 10.79 15.91 16.00
CA VAL A 21 10.76 15.00 17.17
C VAL A 21 10.98 13.51 16.84
N HIS A 22 12.13 12.97 17.23
CA HIS A 22 12.49 11.54 17.20
C HIS A 22 11.26 10.61 17.32
N TYR A 23 10.77 10.10 16.18
CA TYR A 23 9.64 9.15 16.12
C TYR A 23 10.04 7.75 16.64
N GLN A 24 11.35 7.50 16.78
CA GLN A 24 11.94 6.21 17.14
C GLN A 24 11.46 5.67 18.51
N ASP A 25 11.03 6.53 19.44
CA ASP A 25 10.59 6.10 20.78
C ASP A 25 9.06 5.89 20.90
N ARG A 26 8.29 6.12 19.82
CA ARG A 26 6.83 6.04 19.87
C ARG A 26 6.27 4.64 19.65
N PHE A 27 7.06 3.75 19.07
CA PHE A 27 6.60 2.44 18.63
C PHE A 27 7.43 1.34 19.28
N VAL A 28 6.74 0.36 19.88
CA VAL A 28 7.37 -0.85 20.40
C VAL A 28 6.94 -2.06 19.56
N PRO A 29 7.80 -3.09 19.40
CA PRO A 29 7.43 -4.30 18.66
C PRO A 29 6.11 -4.88 19.16
N ALA A 30 5.26 -5.32 18.24
CA ALA A 30 3.94 -5.86 18.57
C ALA A 30 3.71 -7.24 17.96
N ARG A 31 2.91 -8.04 18.65
CA ARG A 31 2.41 -9.31 18.13
C ARG A 31 1.07 -9.09 17.43
N ARG A 32 0.85 -9.87 16.38
CA ARG A 32 -0.44 -9.92 15.69
C ARG A 32 -1.54 -10.35 16.68
N PRO A 33 -2.72 -9.72 16.65
CA PRO A 33 -3.87 -10.18 17.43
C PRO A 33 -4.24 -11.63 17.06
N PHE A 34 -4.53 -12.47 18.05
CA PHE A 34 -4.93 -13.86 17.83
C PHE A 34 -6.25 -14.00 17.06
N SER A 35 -7.10 -12.97 17.12
CA SER A 35 -8.37 -12.92 16.39
C SER A 35 -8.23 -12.72 14.89
N VAL A 36 -7.01 -12.50 14.37
CA VAL A 36 -6.76 -12.25 12.95
C VAL A 36 -5.89 -13.36 12.37
N ALA A 37 -6.46 -14.21 11.52
CA ALA A 37 -5.69 -15.25 10.85
C ALA A 37 -4.70 -14.65 9.85
N HIS A 38 -3.52 -15.27 9.75
CA HIS A 38 -2.46 -14.81 8.85
C HIS A 38 -2.61 -15.43 7.45
N LEU A 39 -2.68 -14.58 6.43
CA LEU A 39 -2.68 -15.00 5.03
C LEU A 39 -1.32 -14.75 4.39
N ARG A 40 -0.91 -15.68 3.50
CA ARG A 40 0.23 -15.49 2.58
C ARG A 40 -0.19 -15.17 1.14
N THR A 41 -1.46 -15.40 0.82
CA THR A 41 -2.10 -15.14 -0.47
C THR A 41 -3.55 -14.74 -0.24
N GLN A 42 -4.22 -14.17 -1.23
CA GLN A 42 -5.66 -13.87 -1.13
C GLN A 42 -6.47 -15.13 -0.85
N PHE A 43 -7.49 -15.01 0.01
CA PHE A 43 -8.47 -16.06 0.23
C PHE A 43 -9.68 -15.81 -0.69
N ASN A 44 -9.93 -16.72 -1.63
CA ASN A 44 -10.96 -16.55 -2.65
C ASN A 44 -11.93 -17.74 -2.64
N PRO A 45 -12.82 -17.84 -1.63
CA PRO A 45 -13.71 -19.00 -1.48
C PRO A 45 -14.78 -19.09 -2.56
N THR A 46 -15.17 -17.96 -3.15
CA THR A 46 -16.20 -17.88 -4.20
C THR A 46 -15.64 -18.12 -5.60
N GLY A 47 -14.33 -18.24 -5.74
CA GLY A 47 -13.67 -18.47 -7.03
C GLY A 47 -13.81 -17.29 -7.98
N VAL A 48 -13.74 -16.05 -7.47
CA VAL A 48 -13.76 -14.83 -8.29
C VAL A 48 -12.63 -14.88 -9.32
N ILE A 49 -12.97 -14.63 -10.57
CA ILE A 49 -12.02 -14.62 -11.69
C ILE A 49 -11.95 -13.21 -12.25
N PHE A 50 -10.75 -12.62 -12.26
CA PHE A 50 -10.51 -11.35 -12.92
C PHE A 50 -10.09 -11.54 -14.39
N PRO A 51 -10.36 -10.55 -15.25
CA PRO A 51 -9.87 -10.54 -16.63
C PRO A 51 -8.36 -10.78 -16.70
N ALA A 52 -7.95 -11.67 -17.60
CA ALA A 52 -6.54 -11.85 -17.88
C ALA A 52 -5.97 -10.63 -18.59
N VAL A 53 -4.96 -9.99 -18.00
CA VAL A 53 -4.20 -8.92 -18.64
C VAL A 53 -2.97 -9.53 -19.31
N PRO A 54 -2.78 -9.35 -20.63
CA PRO A 54 -1.66 -9.95 -21.35
C PRO A 54 -0.32 -9.45 -20.81
N HIS A 55 0.70 -10.28 -20.93
CA HIS A 55 2.06 -9.86 -20.61
C HIS A 55 2.52 -8.79 -21.61
N PHE A 56 2.91 -7.62 -21.10
CA PHE A 56 3.42 -6.50 -21.92
C PHE A 56 4.94 -6.55 -22.14
N GLY A 57 5.56 -7.72 -21.97
CA GLY A 57 7.00 -7.91 -22.16
C GLY A 57 7.84 -7.54 -20.94
N SER A 58 9.15 -7.41 -21.17
CA SER A 58 10.15 -7.03 -20.18
C SER A 58 9.94 -5.58 -19.71
N CYS A 59 10.29 -5.29 -18.45
CA CYS A 59 10.23 -3.94 -17.91
C CYS A 59 11.39 -3.02 -18.37
N ASP A 60 12.42 -3.60 -18.97
CA ASP A 60 13.62 -2.93 -19.53
C ASP A 60 14.30 -1.94 -18.58
N CYS A 61 14.23 -2.21 -17.27
CA CYS A 61 14.84 -1.37 -16.24
C CYS A 61 16.30 -1.79 -16.01
N GLU A 62 17.22 -0.83 -16.11
CA GLU A 62 18.63 -1.02 -15.74
C GLU A 62 18.80 -1.02 -14.21
N ASP A 63 18.15 -0.08 -13.53
CA ASP A 63 18.11 0.00 -12.07
C ASP A 63 16.93 -0.80 -11.46
N PRO A 64 16.97 -1.14 -10.16
CA PRO A 64 15.83 -1.78 -9.48
C PRO A 64 14.53 -0.99 -9.69
N CYS A 65 13.52 -1.67 -10.23
CA CYS A 65 12.24 -1.08 -10.62
C CYS A 65 11.59 -0.29 -9.47
N ARG A 66 11.01 0.87 -9.80
CA ARG A 66 10.20 1.68 -8.88
C ARG A 66 8.80 1.88 -9.43
N VAL A 67 7.80 1.81 -8.56
CA VAL A 67 6.42 2.19 -8.88
C VAL A 67 6.40 3.64 -9.38
N GLY A 68 5.79 3.87 -10.54
CA GLY A 68 5.72 5.18 -11.19
C GLY A 68 6.96 5.55 -12.03
N ARG A 69 7.93 4.65 -12.19
CA ARG A 69 9.09 4.83 -13.10
C ARG A 69 9.32 3.63 -13.99
N CYS A 70 9.18 2.43 -13.44
CA CYS A 70 9.27 1.19 -14.20
C CYS A 70 8.17 1.13 -15.26
N HIS A 71 8.51 0.77 -16.50
CA HIS A 71 7.56 0.68 -17.61
C HIS A 71 6.31 -0.11 -17.23
N ASN A 72 6.49 -1.32 -16.69
CA ASN A 72 5.40 -2.17 -16.21
C ASN A 72 4.53 -1.46 -15.17
N SER A 73 5.15 -0.77 -14.20
CA SER A 73 4.39 -0.06 -13.16
C SER A 73 3.54 1.11 -13.70
N LEU A 74 3.97 1.75 -14.79
CA LEU A 74 3.25 2.86 -15.42
C LEU A 74 1.95 2.40 -16.08
N ILE A 75 1.87 1.11 -16.44
CA ILE A 75 0.68 0.46 -17.00
C ILE A 75 -0.01 -0.47 -15.98
N GLN A 76 0.19 -0.21 -14.67
CA GLN A 76 -0.39 -0.96 -13.55
C GLN A 76 -0.03 -2.45 -13.50
N LEU A 77 1.07 -2.83 -14.17
CA LEU A 77 1.59 -4.19 -14.15
C LEU A 77 2.68 -4.35 -13.09
N TYR A 78 2.48 -5.26 -12.15
CA TYR A 78 3.53 -5.60 -11.19
C TYR A 78 4.57 -6.54 -11.83
N CYS A 79 5.82 -6.40 -11.43
CA CYS A 79 6.92 -7.22 -11.94
C CYS A 79 6.90 -8.63 -11.33
N ASN A 80 7.13 -9.64 -12.15
CA ASN A 80 7.39 -11.01 -11.73
C ASN A 80 8.65 -11.56 -12.42
N VAL A 81 8.93 -12.85 -12.24
CA VAL A 81 10.11 -13.50 -12.82
C VAL A 81 10.16 -13.49 -14.35
N ASN A 82 9.02 -13.32 -15.02
CA ASN A 82 8.92 -13.39 -16.48
C ASN A 82 9.12 -12.02 -17.17
N CYS A 83 9.03 -10.91 -16.43
CA CYS A 83 9.07 -9.57 -17.01
C CYS A 83 10.06 -8.62 -16.34
N CYS A 84 10.94 -9.10 -15.45
CA CYS A 84 11.87 -8.26 -14.72
C CYS A 84 13.23 -8.94 -14.52
N PRO A 85 14.36 -8.25 -14.81
CA PRO A 85 15.70 -8.81 -14.64
C PRO A 85 16.04 -9.11 -13.17
N TYR A 86 15.31 -8.52 -12.22
CA TYR A 86 15.48 -8.73 -10.78
C TYR A 86 14.58 -9.85 -10.22
N SER A 87 13.97 -10.67 -11.08
CA SER A 87 13.21 -11.87 -10.70
C SER A 87 12.20 -11.65 -9.57
N SER A 88 11.38 -10.59 -9.68
CA SER A 88 10.40 -10.13 -8.67
C SER A 88 10.93 -9.49 -7.39
N ASN A 89 12.26 -9.42 -7.17
CA ASN A 89 12.87 -8.75 -6.01
C ASN A 89 13.09 -7.23 -6.22
N CYS A 90 12.53 -6.65 -7.28
CA CYS A 90 12.54 -5.20 -7.50
C CYS A 90 11.45 -4.48 -6.70
N GLY A 91 11.51 -3.14 -6.62
CA GLY A 91 10.50 -2.34 -5.94
C GLY A 91 9.09 -2.34 -6.56
N ASN A 92 8.89 -2.99 -7.72
CA ASN A 92 7.57 -3.22 -8.33
C ASN A 92 7.14 -4.70 -8.26
N GLY A 93 7.79 -5.53 -7.44
CA GLY A 93 7.41 -6.93 -7.23
C GLY A 93 6.46 -7.12 -6.05
N LEU A 94 5.87 -8.32 -5.93
CA LEU A 94 4.93 -8.67 -4.84
C LEU A 94 5.58 -9.38 -3.65
N VAL A 95 6.91 -9.41 -3.57
CA VAL A 95 7.60 -9.98 -2.40
C VAL A 95 7.34 -9.08 -1.20
N GLU A 96 6.75 -9.64 -0.14
CA GLU A 96 6.49 -8.89 1.10
C GLU A 96 7.82 -8.39 1.68
N SER A 97 7.88 -7.09 1.97
CA SER A 97 9.08 -6.41 2.41
C SER A 97 9.45 -6.83 3.83
N THR A 98 10.70 -7.28 4.01
CA THR A 98 11.27 -7.53 5.34
C THR A 98 11.68 -6.25 6.06
N LYS A 99 11.57 -5.09 5.39
CA LYS A 99 11.97 -3.78 5.91
C LYS A 99 10.89 -3.11 6.76
N VAL A 100 9.77 -3.79 6.98
CA VAL A 100 8.64 -3.28 7.76
C VAL A 100 8.22 -4.31 8.80
N ALA A 101 7.73 -3.82 9.94
CA ALA A 101 7.27 -4.67 11.03
C ALA A 101 6.01 -4.12 11.68
N LEU A 102 5.29 -5.02 12.36
CA LEU A 102 4.17 -4.64 13.20
C LEU A 102 4.68 -4.07 14.51
N ALA A 103 4.21 -2.87 14.85
CA ALA A 103 4.50 -2.22 16.11
C ALA A 103 3.22 -1.70 16.78
N ARG A 104 3.34 -1.28 18.03
CA ARG A 104 2.28 -0.63 18.81
C ARG A 104 2.73 0.75 19.22
N ASN A 105 1.89 1.74 18.93
CA ASN A 105 2.08 3.09 19.41
C ASN A 105 1.93 3.11 20.94
N VAL A 106 2.91 3.61 21.68
CA VAL A 106 2.90 3.62 23.15
C VAL A 106 1.85 4.56 23.74
N VAL A 107 1.48 5.60 22.99
CA VAL A 107 0.50 6.62 23.39
C VAL A 107 -0.91 6.18 23.00
N THR A 108 -1.17 5.96 21.71
CA THR A 108 -2.53 5.64 21.22
C THR A 108 -2.91 4.18 21.42
N ARG A 109 -1.93 3.31 21.75
CA ARG A 109 -2.06 1.85 21.83
C ARG A 109 -2.48 1.17 20.52
N GLN A 110 -2.61 1.92 19.43
CA GLN A 110 -2.94 1.38 18.12
C GLN A 110 -1.79 0.54 17.56
N LEU A 111 -2.14 -0.48 16.79
CA LEU A 111 -1.17 -1.20 15.97
C LEU A 111 -0.84 -0.37 14.74
N ALA A 112 0.40 -0.50 14.26
CA ALA A 112 0.91 0.23 13.10
C ALA A 112 1.94 -0.61 12.37
N VAL A 113 2.16 -0.31 11.09
CA VAL A 113 3.31 -0.81 10.33
C VAL A 113 4.39 0.25 10.35
N VAL A 114 5.59 -0.11 10.76
CA VAL A 114 6.74 0.82 10.85
C VAL A 114 7.91 0.31 10.03
N ALA A 115 8.69 1.24 9.48
CA ALA A 115 9.95 0.93 8.82
C ALA A 115 11.01 0.44 9.82
N GLN A 116 11.72 -0.63 9.49
CA GLN A 116 12.85 -1.19 10.24
C GLN A 116 14.20 -0.71 9.72
N GLU A 117 14.23 -0.11 8.54
CA GLU A 117 15.41 0.47 7.90
C GLU A 117 14.94 1.46 6.83
N PHE A 118 15.88 2.06 6.08
CA PHE A 118 15.53 2.95 4.98
C PHE A 118 14.74 2.23 3.86
N ILE A 119 13.64 2.86 3.44
CA ILE A 119 12.81 2.42 2.31
C ILE A 119 12.67 3.58 1.34
N ALA A 120 13.13 3.40 0.10
CA ALA A 120 12.98 4.43 -0.93
C ALA A 120 11.52 4.58 -1.40
N ALA A 121 11.23 5.72 -2.03
CA ALA A 121 9.97 5.93 -2.73
C ALA A 121 9.78 4.93 -3.89
N GLY A 122 8.52 4.62 -4.20
CA GLY A 122 8.16 3.74 -5.31
C GLY A 122 8.47 2.27 -5.05
N VAL A 123 8.32 1.80 -3.81
CA VAL A 123 8.53 0.39 -3.42
C VAL A 123 7.21 -0.20 -2.96
N ILE A 124 6.82 -1.33 -3.56
CA ILE A 124 5.76 -2.19 -3.04
C ILE A 124 6.25 -2.82 -1.73
N LEU A 125 5.51 -2.59 -0.65
CA LEU A 125 5.79 -3.16 0.67
C LEU A 125 5.17 -4.54 0.85
N GLY A 126 4.04 -4.78 0.19
CA GLY A 126 3.32 -6.04 0.27
C GLY A 126 1.90 -5.90 -0.25
N GLU A 127 1.23 -7.03 -0.34
CA GLU A 127 -0.18 -7.11 -0.72
C GLU A 127 -1.09 -6.80 0.47
N TYR A 128 -2.17 -6.08 0.21
CA TYR A 128 -3.30 -5.96 1.12
C TYR A 128 -4.15 -7.23 1.01
N LEU A 129 -3.82 -8.22 1.84
CA LEU A 129 -4.45 -9.54 1.80
C LEU A 129 -5.71 -9.61 2.67
N GLY A 130 -6.71 -10.34 2.19
CA GLY A 130 -7.98 -10.62 2.88
C GLY A 130 -8.82 -11.68 2.17
N GLU A 131 -10.10 -11.73 2.51
CA GLU A 131 -11.12 -12.50 1.79
C GLU A 131 -11.63 -11.72 0.58
N ILE A 132 -11.75 -12.37 -0.57
CA ILE A 132 -12.36 -11.79 -1.76
C ILE A 132 -13.87 -12.04 -1.71
N GLU A 133 -14.63 -10.95 -1.60
CA GLU A 133 -16.09 -10.98 -1.50
C GLU A 133 -16.76 -10.21 -2.65
N HIS A 134 -17.95 -10.66 -3.05
CA HIS A 134 -18.83 -9.90 -3.93
C HIS A 134 -19.71 -8.96 -3.10
N VAL A 135 -19.71 -7.68 -3.44
CA VAL A 135 -20.66 -6.72 -2.88
C VAL A 135 -21.56 -6.19 -4.00
N ASN A 136 -22.84 -6.03 -3.68
CA ASN A 136 -23.82 -5.56 -4.64
C ASN A 136 -23.53 -4.10 -5.02
N ALA A 137 -23.37 -3.82 -6.33
CA ALA A 137 -23.04 -2.50 -6.84
C ALA A 137 -24.14 -1.43 -6.59
N SER A 138 -25.37 -1.87 -6.29
CA SER A 138 -26.54 -1.01 -6.09
C SER A 138 -26.79 -0.59 -4.64
N HIS A 139 -26.01 -1.08 -3.68
CA HIS A 139 -25.99 -0.47 -2.35
C HIS A 139 -25.33 0.91 -2.47
N ALA A 140 -26.18 1.93 -2.65
CA ALA A 140 -25.84 3.35 -2.55
C ALA A 140 -25.39 3.76 -1.13
N ALA A 141 -25.28 2.81 -0.22
CA ALA A 141 -24.32 2.87 0.87
C ALA A 141 -23.11 2.06 0.42
N SER A 142 -21.98 2.71 0.13
CA SER A 142 -20.68 2.07 0.37
C SER A 142 -20.84 1.32 1.70
N PRO A 143 -20.56 0.00 1.80
CA PRO A 143 -20.65 -0.68 3.09
C PRO A 143 -19.88 0.22 4.04
N ARG A 144 -20.58 0.90 4.96
CA ARG A 144 -20.04 2.05 5.70
C ARG A 144 -18.76 1.55 6.31
N HIS A 145 -17.63 1.97 5.76
CA HIS A 145 -16.43 1.13 5.62
C HIS A 145 -16.14 0.43 6.94
N GLU A 146 -16.58 -0.83 7.05
CA GLU A 146 -16.11 -1.69 8.14
C GLU A 146 -14.61 -1.77 7.91
N GLY A 147 -13.82 -1.32 8.89
CA GLY A 147 -12.58 -0.60 8.63
C GLY A 147 -11.41 -1.31 7.96
N TYR A 148 -11.65 -2.49 7.41
CA TYR A 148 -10.71 -3.37 6.73
C TYR A 148 -11.17 -3.77 5.32
N LEU A 149 -12.26 -3.19 4.80
CA LEU A 149 -12.75 -3.40 3.44
C LEU A 149 -12.03 -2.49 2.44
N LEU A 150 -11.45 -3.09 1.41
CA LEU A 150 -10.86 -2.36 0.29
C LEU A 150 -11.56 -2.74 -1.02
N VAL A 151 -12.16 -1.76 -1.68
CA VAL A 151 -12.90 -1.97 -2.92
C VAL A 151 -11.95 -2.05 -4.12
N MET A 152 -12.08 -3.11 -4.92
CA MET A 152 -11.38 -3.25 -6.20
C MET A 152 -12.16 -2.58 -7.33
N THR A 153 -11.41 -1.95 -8.24
CA THR A 153 -11.93 -1.26 -9.43
C THR A 153 -12.11 -2.20 -10.61
N GLN A 154 -11.27 -3.23 -10.76
CA GLN A 154 -11.46 -4.25 -11.78
C GLN A 154 -12.73 -5.05 -11.50
N ARG A 155 -13.55 -5.21 -12.53
CA ARG A 155 -14.73 -6.08 -12.47
C ARG A 155 -14.32 -7.53 -12.71
N PRO A 156 -14.93 -8.49 -12.01
CA PRO A 156 -14.72 -9.90 -12.30
C PRO A 156 -15.35 -10.29 -13.64
N GLU A 157 -14.87 -11.38 -14.24
CA GLU A 157 -15.44 -11.96 -15.47
C GLU A 157 -16.85 -12.51 -15.23
N THR A 158 -17.12 -12.98 -14.00
CA THR A 158 -18.41 -13.52 -13.58
C THR A 158 -18.76 -13.04 -12.15
N PRO A 159 -20.05 -12.84 -11.83
CA PRO A 159 -21.22 -12.94 -12.71
C PRO A 159 -21.42 -11.72 -13.63
N SER A 160 -22.26 -11.86 -14.66
CA SER A 160 -22.54 -10.82 -15.67
C SER A 160 -23.36 -9.63 -15.15
N HIS A 161 -23.98 -9.76 -13.97
CA HIS A 161 -24.65 -8.65 -13.30
C HIS A 161 -23.63 -7.77 -12.56
N PRO A 162 -23.88 -6.45 -12.41
CA PRO A 162 -22.89 -5.54 -11.82
C PRO A 162 -22.64 -5.89 -10.35
N VAL A 163 -21.49 -6.50 -10.09
CA VAL A 163 -20.91 -6.67 -8.76
C VAL A 163 -19.64 -5.84 -8.63
N ARG A 164 -19.37 -5.39 -7.42
CA ARG A 164 -18.04 -4.91 -7.04
C ARG A 164 -17.37 -6.02 -6.26
N VAL A 165 -16.04 -6.07 -6.36
CA VAL A 165 -15.24 -6.99 -5.56
C VAL A 165 -14.57 -6.18 -4.46
N VAL A 166 -14.53 -6.75 -3.25
CA VAL A 166 -13.81 -6.17 -2.11
C VAL A 166 -12.80 -7.18 -1.58
N VAL A 167 -11.72 -6.66 -1.00
CA VAL A 167 -10.82 -7.42 -0.14
C VAL A 167 -11.18 -7.10 1.30
N ASN A 168 -11.73 -8.08 2.04
CA ASN A 168 -12.07 -7.96 3.44
C ASN A 168 -10.93 -8.49 4.32
N ALA A 169 -10.21 -7.58 5.00
CA ALA A 169 -9.12 -7.94 5.88
C ALA A 169 -9.51 -7.99 7.38
N GLN A 170 -10.80 -8.00 7.73
CA GLN A 170 -11.26 -7.86 9.11
C GLN A 170 -10.80 -9.01 10.00
N GLN A 171 -11.05 -10.25 9.58
CA GLN A 171 -10.75 -11.47 10.36
C GLN A 171 -9.53 -12.22 9.86
N ILE A 172 -9.12 -11.99 8.61
CA ILE A 172 -7.99 -12.65 7.97
C ILE A 172 -7.17 -11.62 7.19
N GLY A 173 -5.85 -11.76 7.10
CA GLY A 173 -5.06 -10.86 6.26
C GLY A 173 -3.55 -10.89 6.45
N GLY A 174 -2.85 -10.08 5.65
CA GLY A 174 -1.39 -9.92 5.64
C GLY A 174 -0.90 -8.85 6.62
N LEU A 175 0.37 -8.42 6.56
CA LEU A 175 0.87 -7.33 7.41
C LEU A 175 0.23 -5.99 7.03
N MET A 176 -0.05 -5.78 5.75
CA MET A 176 -0.53 -4.49 5.22
C MET A 176 -1.90 -4.06 5.73
N ARG A 177 -2.69 -4.96 6.35
CA ARG A 177 -3.97 -4.61 7.01
C ARG A 177 -3.82 -3.65 8.20
N PHE A 178 -2.61 -3.51 8.74
CA PHE A 178 -2.30 -2.66 9.91
C PHE A 178 -1.70 -1.31 9.52
N VAL A 179 -1.64 -0.98 8.22
CA VAL A 179 -1.18 0.33 7.75
C VAL A 179 -2.28 1.34 8.02
N ASN A 180 -2.02 2.32 8.89
CA ASN A 180 -3.02 3.28 9.34
C ASN A 180 -3.29 4.39 8.33
N HIS A 181 -4.38 5.12 8.56
CA HIS A 181 -4.71 6.32 7.80
C HIS A 181 -3.88 7.54 8.23
N SER A 182 -3.49 8.37 7.25
CA SER A 182 -3.02 9.74 7.45
C SER A 182 -3.55 10.65 6.33
N CYS A 183 -3.90 11.89 6.64
CA CYS A 183 -4.22 12.92 5.63
C CYS A 183 -2.97 13.46 4.93
N ALA A 184 -1.77 13.11 5.41
CA ALA A 184 -0.50 13.30 4.71
C ALA A 184 0.18 11.92 4.60
N PRO A 185 -0.37 11.04 3.75
CA PRO A 185 0.10 9.68 3.65
C PRO A 185 1.43 9.62 2.90
N VAL A 186 2.16 8.55 3.16
CA VAL A 186 3.52 8.33 2.64
C VAL A 186 3.61 7.03 1.83
N ALA A 187 2.52 6.26 1.84
CA ALA A 187 2.23 5.18 0.91
C ALA A 187 0.81 5.33 0.37
N ARG A 188 0.44 4.48 -0.60
CA ARG A 188 -0.90 4.41 -1.16
C ARG A 188 -1.29 2.98 -1.49
N PHE A 189 -2.59 2.72 -1.53
CA PHE A 189 -3.12 1.52 -2.15
C PHE A 189 -3.00 1.60 -3.67
N LEU A 190 -2.64 0.48 -4.29
CA LEU A 190 -2.63 0.34 -5.74
C LEU A 190 -3.19 -1.01 -6.14
N GLU A 191 -4.19 -0.96 -7.01
CA GLU A 191 -4.59 -2.14 -7.75
C GLU A 191 -3.58 -2.41 -8.87
N VAL A 192 -3.02 -3.61 -8.88
CA VAL A 192 -2.00 -4.05 -9.81
C VAL A 192 -2.36 -5.42 -10.37
N VAL A 193 -1.92 -5.67 -11.60
CA VAL A 193 -2.29 -6.88 -12.34
C VAL A 193 -1.09 -7.51 -13.03
N ASN A 194 -1.07 -8.83 -13.15
CA ASN A 194 -0.19 -9.54 -14.08
C ASN A 194 -0.81 -10.91 -14.39
N GLY A 195 -1.09 -11.16 -15.67
CA GLY A 195 -1.83 -12.34 -16.09
C GLY A 195 -3.25 -12.33 -15.51
N ARG A 196 -3.66 -13.43 -14.86
CA ARG A 196 -4.97 -13.57 -14.21
C ARG A 196 -5.02 -13.06 -12.77
N ARG A 197 -3.90 -12.55 -12.25
CA ARG A 197 -3.79 -12.14 -10.86
C ARG A 197 -3.91 -10.63 -10.77
N THR A 198 -5.07 -10.19 -10.32
CA THR A 198 -5.32 -8.82 -9.85
C THR A 198 -5.26 -8.82 -8.33
N THR A 199 -4.57 -7.84 -7.74
CA THR A 199 -4.45 -7.69 -6.29
C THR A 199 -4.29 -6.22 -5.94
N VAL A 200 -4.38 -5.89 -4.66
CA VAL A 200 -4.10 -4.54 -4.16
C VAL A 200 -2.85 -4.57 -3.30
N VAL A 201 -1.95 -3.62 -3.53
CA VAL A 201 -0.68 -3.49 -2.81
C VAL A 201 -0.60 -2.18 -2.06
N VAL A 202 0.25 -2.13 -1.04
CA VAL A 202 0.69 -0.87 -0.43
C VAL A 202 2.05 -0.50 -1.03
N ALA A 203 2.13 0.66 -1.69
CA ALA A 203 3.34 1.15 -2.32
C ALA A 203 3.75 2.53 -1.78
N THR A 204 5.03 2.71 -1.50
CA THR A 204 5.58 3.97 -0.99
C THR A 204 5.50 5.07 -2.04
N THR A 205 5.09 6.27 -1.64
CA THR A 205 5.12 7.48 -2.48
C THR A 205 6.31 8.37 -2.13
N HIS A 206 6.80 8.27 -0.90
CA HIS A 206 7.95 9.00 -0.38
C HIS A 206 9.00 8.03 0.18
N ALA A 207 10.21 8.53 0.45
CA ALA A 207 11.21 7.75 1.15
C ALA A 207 10.96 7.80 2.66
N PHE A 208 11.32 6.73 3.36
CA PHE A 208 11.12 6.52 4.78
C PHE A 208 12.44 6.13 5.44
N TYR A 209 12.58 6.50 6.70
CA TYR A 209 13.67 6.09 7.55
C TYR A 209 13.17 5.13 8.64
N GLU A 210 14.13 4.44 9.27
CA GLU A 210 13.84 3.54 10.39
C GLU A 210 13.04 4.24 11.50
N GLY A 211 11.96 3.59 11.93
CA GLY A 211 11.05 4.09 12.96
C GLY A 211 9.87 4.89 12.42
N ASP A 212 9.86 5.27 11.14
CA ASP A 212 8.73 5.97 10.53
C ASP A 212 7.51 5.03 10.40
N GLU A 213 6.32 5.54 10.72
CA GLU A 213 5.06 4.85 10.49
C GLU A 213 4.68 4.90 9.01
N ILE A 214 4.33 3.75 8.45
CA ILE A 214 3.73 3.65 7.12
C ILE A 214 2.24 3.98 7.23
N THR A 215 1.81 5.01 6.50
CA THR A 215 0.41 5.42 6.44
C THR A 215 -0.06 5.61 5.00
N VAL A 216 -1.36 5.40 4.80
CA VAL A 216 -2.07 5.54 3.51
C VAL A 216 -3.26 6.48 3.66
N ASP A 217 -3.80 6.94 2.53
CA ASP A 217 -5.13 7.56 2.53
C ASP A 217 -6.20 6.45 2.49
N TYR A 218 -7.25 6.59 3.28
CA TYR A 218 -8.40 5.66 3.28
C TYR A 218 -9.55 6.20 2.43
N GLU A 219 -9.33 7.30 1.70
CA GLU A 219 -10.33 8.00 0.90
C GLU A 219 -11.33 8.80 1.79
N PRO A 220 -12.19 9.67 1.22
CA PRO A 220 -12.81 10.75 1.98
C PRO A 220 -13.95 10.30 2.91
N ASP A 221 -14.53 9.12 2.71
CA ASP A 221 -15.66 8.62 3.50
C ASP A 221 -15.20 7.79 4.72
N LEU A 222 -14.41 8.43 5.60
CA LEU A 222 -13.92 7.80 6.83
C LEU A 222 -15.08 7.50 7.80
N TRP A 223 -15.08 6.29 8.36
CA TRP A 223 -16.04 5.85 9.39
C TRP A 223 -15.62 6.22 10.83
N PHE A 224 -14.60 7.07 10.96
CA PHE A 224 -14.03 7.53 12.24
C PHE A 224 -13.48 8.95 12.11
N VAL A 225 -13.33 9.64 13.23
CA VAL A 225 -12.68 10.95 13.27
C VAL A 225 -11.17 10.78 13.11
N CYS A 226 -10.58 11.46 12.12
CA CYS A 226 -9.17 11.29 11.81
C CYS A 226 -8.29 11.99 12.85
N ARG A 227 -7.44 11.21 13.52
CA ARG A 227 -6.52 11.68 14.58
C ARG A 227 -5.05 11.56 14.18
N CYS A 228 -4.75 11.70 12.88
CA CYS A 228 -3.38 11.58 12.35
C CYS A 228 -2.42 12.67 12.84
N GLY A 229 -2.93 13.75 13.45
CA GLY A 229 -2.13 14.85 14.02
C GLY A 229 -1.44 15.76 12.99
N HIS A 230 -1.67 15.55 11.68
CA HIS A 230 -1.09 16.39 10.65
C HIS A 230 -1.78 17.76 10.58
N ALA A 231 -1.02 18.83 10.32
CA ALA A 231 -1.53 20.21 10.28
C ALA A 231 -2.65 20.44 9.24
N ASN A 232 -2.65 19.60 8.19
CA ASN A 232 -3.64 19.60 7.10
C ASN A 232 -4.64 18.43 7.21
N CYS A 233 -4.86 17.91 8.42
CA CYS A 233 -5.85 16.85 8.65
C CYS A 233 -7.25 17.29 8.20
N CYS A 234 -7.97 16.45 7.44
CA CYS A 234 -9.35 16.73 7.01
C CYS A 234 -10.33 16.87 8.20
N HIS A 235 -9.99 16.27 9.34
CA HIS A 235 -10.78 16.32 10.58
C HIS A 235 -10.09 17.15 11.67
N ARG A 236 -9.16 18.05 11.33
CA ARG A 236 -8.38 18.86 12.30
C ARG A 236 -9.25 19.54 13.35
N ASP A 237 -10.39 20.08 12.95
CA ASP A 237 -11.22 20.93 13.82
C ASP A 237 -12.25 20.12 14.64
N ILE A 238 -12.27 18.79 14.50
CA ILE A 238 -13.19 17.88 15.20
C ILE A 238 -12.49 16.70 15.89
N GLN A 239 -11.17 16.73 16.07
CA GLN A 239 -10.40 15.60 16.64
C GLN A 239 -10.76 15.26 18.10
N ASP A 240 -11.41 16.19 18.81
CA ASP A 240 -11.97 16.05 20.16
C ASP A 240 -13.31 15.30 20.18
N LYS A 241 -13.96 15.11 19.03
CA LYS A 241 -15.24 14.43 18.93
C LYS A 241 -15.08 12.91 19.02
N GLN A 242 -16.14 12.23 19.43
CA GLN A 242 -16.23 10.78 19.36
C GLN A 242 -16.40 10.34 17.90
N ASP A 243 -16.03 9.09 17.61
CA ASP A 243 -16.27 8.51 16.29
C ASP A 243 -17.80 8.35 16.06
N PRO A 244 -18.28 8.46 14.80
CA PRO A 244 -19.71 8.40 14.46
C PRO A 244 -20.43 7.10 14.85
#